data_AF-A0A2C9KBM2-F1
#
_entry.id   AF-A0A2C9KBM2-F1
#
_cell.length_a   1.000
_cell.length_b   1.000
_cell.length_c   1.000
_cell.angle_alpha   90.00
_cell.angle_beta   90.00
_cell.angle_gamma   90.00
#
_symmetry.space_group_name_H-M   'P 1'
#
loop_
_entity.id
_entity.type
_entity.pdbx_description
1 polymer ?
#
loop_
_entity_poly.entity_id
_entity_poly.type
_entity_poly.pdbx_seq_one_letter_code
_entity_poly.pdbx_strand_id
1 'polypeptide(L)'
;MYEAIPEEQMEASDASGDESTDDEDVKPNNSIKRQRLELTGSEEEEDDDEDEKEKVEESEEKEPENRPIGYEIMKNKPKKKTAPNNPRVKHREKFRKAKIRRKGKYRDYRPEINKYQGEASGIRAGIIRSVRLK
;
A
#
# COMPACT_ATOMS: atom_id res chain seq x y z
N MET A 1 6.48 -6.68 -52.70
CA MET A 1 7.30 -7.77 -52.13
C MET A 1 7.89 -7.23 -50.85
N TYR A 2 7.55 -7.80 -49.69
CA TYR A 2 8.22 -7.44 -48.44
C TYR A 2 9.48 -8.30 -48.33
N GLU A 3 10.63 -7.66 -48.16
CA GLU A 3 11.92 -8.35 -47.93
C GLU A 3 11.95 -8.85 -46.48
N ALA A 4 12.33 -10.11 -46.29
CA ALA A 4 12.45 -10.72 -44.98
C ALA A 4 13.67 -10.17 -44.24
N ILE A 5 13.49 -9.83 -42.96
CA ILE A 5 14.56 -9.35 -42.09
C ILE A 5 15.50 -10.53 -41.78
N PRO A 6 16.84 -10.39 -41.91
CA PRO A 6 17.81 -11.47 -41.65
C PRO A 6 17.73 -12.00 -40.22
N GLU A 7 17.83 -13.33 -40.07
CA GLU A 7 17.70 -14.07 -38.79
C GLU A 7 18.70 -13.62 -37.72
N GLU A 8 19.86 -13.08 -38.10
CA GLU A 8 20.88 -12.58 -37.15
C GLU A 8 20.42 -11.41 -36.30
N GLN A 9 19.35 -10.68 -36.68
CA GLN A 9 18.78 -9.60 -35.86
C GLN A 9 17.71 -10.07 -34.87
N MET A 10 17.24 -11.33 -34.96
CA MET A 10 16.25 -11.87 -34.01
C MET A 10 16.88 -12.42 -32.72
N GLU A 11 18.18 -12.77 -32.71
CA GLU A 11 18.82 -13.37 -31.53
C GLU A 11 19.29 -12.35 -30.47
N ALA A 12 19.23 -11.04 -30.75
CA ALA A 12 19.77 -10.02 -29.85
C ALA A 12 18.75 -9.38 -28.87
N SER A 13 17.49 -9.81 -28.85
CA SER A 13 16.45 -9.18 -28.01
C SER A 13 15.83 -10.07 -26.92
N ASP A 14 16.25 -11.33 -26.77
CA ASP A 14 15.65 -12.28 -25.80
C ASP A 14 16.51 -12.53 -24.55
N ALA A 15 17.41 -11.59 -24.21
CA ALA A 15 18.30 -11.68 -23.05
C ALA A 15 18.07 -10.55 -22.01
N SER A 16 16.83 -10.08 -21.84
CA SER A 16 16.44 -9.35 -20.63
C SER A 16 15.66 -10.28 -19.72
N GLY A 17 16.37 -10.83 -18.74
CA GLY A 17 15.79 -11.64 -17.67
C GLY A 17 14.64 -10.91 -16.97
N ASP A 18 13.53 -11.61 -16.85
CA ASP A 18 12.49 -11.37 -15.86
C ASP A 18 13.10 -11.60 -14.46
N GLU A 19 13.85 -10.62 -13.97
CA GLU A 19 14.25 -10.57 -12.57
C GLU A 19 13.05 -10.05 -11.79
N SER A 20 12.16 -10.98 -11.41
CA SER A 20 11.17 -10.75 -10.38
C SER A 20 11.92 -10.47 -9.08
N THR A 21 12.24 -9.20 -8.84
CA THR A 21 12.73 -8.73 -7.55
C THR A 21 11.58 -8.82 -6.55
N ASP A 22 11.50 -9.99 -5.90
CA ASP A 22 10.79 -10.16 -4.65
C ASP A 22 11.33 -9.10 -3.68
N ASP A 23 10.43 -8.24 -3.21
CA ASP A 23 10.66 -7.16 -2.24
C ASP A 23 10.92 -7.78 -0.85
N GLU A 24 12.08 -8.46 -0.72
CA GLU A 24 12.59 -9.01 0.54
C GLU A 24 13.58 -8.00 1.15
N ASP A 25 13.15 -7.38 2.25
CA ASP A 25 13.97 -6.88 3.36
C ASP A 25 15.23 -6.04 3.03
N VAL A 26 15.06 -4.93 2.31
CA VAL A 26 16.04 -3.83 2.37
C VAL A 26 15.95 -3.17 3.75
N LYS A 27 16.86 -3.56 4.65
CA LYS A 27 17.05 -2.85 5.94
C LYS A 27 17.37 -1.39 5.63
N PRO A 28 16.56 -0.42 6.11
CA PRO A 28 16.79 0.98 5.79
C PRO A 28 18.15 1.39 6.39
N ASN A 29 19.09 1.75 5.53
CA ASN A 29 20.34 2.35 5.97
C ASN A 29 20.04 3.69 6.64
N ASN A 30 20.52 3.83 7.87
CA ASN A 30 20.22 4.98 8.72
C ASN A 30 20.75 6.31 8.12
N SER A 31 21.66 6.23 7.14
CA SER A 31 22.21 7.37 6.40
C SER A 31 21.23 7.96 5.37
N ILE A 32 20.50 7.13 4.61
CA ILE A 32 19.46 7.63 3.68
C ILE A 32 18.29 8.21 4.46
N LYS A 33 17.97 7.62 5.63
CA LYS A 33 16.93 8.14 6.52
C LYS A 33 17.24 9.55 7.03
N ARG A 34 18.51 9.85 7.37
CA ARG A 34 18.93 11.20 7.79
C ARG A 34 18.94 12.20 6.65
N GLN A 35 19.47 11.84 5.47
CA GLN A 35 19.43 12.73 4.31
C GLN A 35 18.00 13.05 3.87
N ARG A 36 17.06 12.11 4.04
CA ARG A 36 15.64 12.34 3.79
C ARG A 36 15.00 13.24 4.84
N LEU A 37 15.28 13.04 6.14
CA LEU A 37 14.78 13.89 7.23
C LEU A 37 15.26 15.35 7.16
N GLU A 38 16.47 15.59 6.64
CA GLU A 38 17.00 16.95 6.48
C GLU A 38 16.38 17.67 5.27
N LEU A 39 15.89 16.92 4.27
CA LEU A 39 15.16 17.44 3.11
C LEU A 39 13.64 17.53 3.34
N THR A 40 13.10 16.74 4.26
CA THR A 40 11.70 16.74 4.69
C THR A 40 11.66 17.18 6.15
N GLY A 41 11.77 18.49 6.38
CA GLY A 41 11.61 19.07 7.71
C GLY A 41 10.34 18.54 8.37
N SER A 42 10.51 17.93 9.54
CA SER A 42 9.50 17.61 10.57
C SER A 42 8.03 17.60 10.13
N GLU A 43 7.56 16.46 9.64
CA GLU A 43 6.14 16.12 9.58
C GLU A 43 5.97 14.73 10.21
N GLU A 44 5.92 14.70 11.54
CA GLU A 44 5.17 13.66 12.24
C GLU A 44 3.70 14.06 12.14
N GLU A 45 3.06 13.64 11.04
CA GLU A 45 1.61 13.73 10.84
C GLU A 45 0.94 12.75 11.82
N GLU A 46 0.68 13.22 13.03
CA GLU A 46 -0.45 12.75 13.81
C GLU A 46 -1.71 13.20 13.05
N ASP A 47 -2.45 12.24 12.47
CA ASP A 47 -3.78 12.46 11.88
C ASP A 47 -4.75 12.94 12.99
N ASP A 48 -4.64 14.19 13.38
CA ASP A 48 -5.66 14.95 14.08
C ASP A 48 -6.48 15.65 13.00
N ASP A 49 -7.76 15.30 12.87
CA ASP A 49 -8.75 16.00 12.04
C ASP A 49 -8.96 17.43 12.62
N GLU A 50 -7.93 18.26 12.61
CA GLU A 50 -8.02 19.68 12.88
C GLU A 50 -8.27 20.38 11.55
N ASP A 51 -9.43 21.03 11.45
CA ASP A 51 -9.89 21.82 10.31
C ASP A 51 -8.73 22.61 9.68
N GLU A 52 -8.17 22.07 8.60
CA GLU A 52 -7.28 22.79 7.71
C GLU A 52 -8.14 23.85 7.02
N LYS A 53 -8.29 25.00 7.68
CA LYS A 53 -8.73 26.24 7.06
C LYS A 53 -7.66 26.59 6.04
N GLU A 54 -7.83 26.02 4.85
CA GLU A 54 -7.16 26.43 3.63
C GLU A 54 -7.26 27.96 3.57
N LYS A 55 -6.12 28.60 3.83
CA LYS A 55 -5.95 30.04 3.74
C LYS A 55 -6.22 30.38 2.28
N VAL A 56 -7.44 30.84 2.01
CA VAL A 56 -7.86 31.36 0.71
C VAL A 56 -6.80 32.38 0.31
N GLU A 57 -5.97 32.03 -0.68
CA GLU A 57 -5.15 33.02 -1.35
C GLU A 57 -6.11 34.06 -1.91
N GLU A 58 -5.97 35.26 -1.37
CA GLU A 58 -6.64 36.46 -1.78
C GLU A 58 -6.24 36.74 -3.22
N SER A 59 -7.03 36.23 -4.16
CA SER A 59 -7.04 36.75 -5.52
C SER A 59 -7.57 38.17 -5.44
N GLU A 60 -6.66 39.13 -5.34
CA GLU A 60 -6.96 40.52 -5.66
C GLU A 60 -7.55 40.59 -7.09
N GLU A 61 -8.46 41.54 -7.30
CA GLU A 61 -9.06 41.93 -8.61
C GLU A 61 -10.44 41.35 -8.99
N LYS A 62 -11.42 41.49 -8.09
CA LYS A 62 -12.74 42.11 -8.35
C LYS A 62 -13.59 41.95 -7.09
N GLU A 63 -14.04 43.04 -6.48
CA GLU A 63 -15.12 42.95 -5.51
C GLU A 63 -16.31 42.26 -6.19
N PRO A 64 -16.73 41.07 -5.74
CA PRO A 64 -17.86 40.41 -6.36
C PRO A 64 -19.10 41.24 -6.04
N GLU A 65 -19.82 41.65 -7.07
CA GLU A 65 -21.05 42.45 -7.00
C GLU A 65 -22.12 41.80 -6.10
N ASN A 66 -22.01 40.49 -5.83
CA ASN A 66 -22.80 39.72 -4.88
C ASN A 66 -21.94 38.76 -4.06
N ARG A 67 -22.39 38.43 -2.83
CA ARG A 67 -21.72 37.47 -1.94
C ARG A 67 -21.68 36.07 -2.57
N PRO A 68 -20.52 35.39 -2.61
CA PRO A 68 -20.43 34.03 -3.13
C PRO A 68 -21.17 33.04 -2.21
N ILE A 69 -21.64 31.94 -2.80
CA ILE A 69 -22.24 30.83 -2.07
C ILE A 69 -21.18 29.99 -1.37
N GLY A 70 -21.40 29.63 -0.10
CA GLY A 70 -20.47 28.80 0.67
C GLY A 70 -20.47 27.33 0.26
N TYR A 71 -19.37 26.61 0.51
CA TYR A 71 -19.21 25.20 0.18
C TYR A 71 -20.30 24.31 0.83
N GLU A 72 -20.67 24.60 2.08
CA GLU A 72 -21.70 23.88 2.82
C GLU A 72 -23.08 24.00 2.15
N ILE A 73 -23.47 25.21 1.75
CA ILE A 73 -24.74 25.48 1.06
C ILE A 73 -24.71 24.85 -0.35
N MET A 74 -23.58 24.97 -1.06
CA MET A 74 -23.42 24.44 -2.41
C MET A 74 -23.45 22.90 -2.44
N LYS A 75 -22.83 22.22 -1.46
CA LYS A 75 -22.67 20.76 -1.48
C LYS A 75 -23.68 20.02 -0.61
N ASN A 76 -24.21 20.64 0.45
CA ASN A 76 -25.18 20.05 1.39
C ASN A 76 -24.88 18.57 1.72
N LYS A 77 -23.62 18.28 2.10
CA LYS A 77 -23.13 16.90 2.33
C LYS A 77 -23.19 16.55 3.82
N PRO A 78 -23.77 15.40 4.21
CA PRO A 78 -23.69 14.92 5.58
C PRO A 78 -22.27 14.44 5.91
N LYS A 79 -21.88 14.52 7.19
CA LYS A 79 -20.60 13.96 7.68
C LYS A 79 -20.60 12.44 7.51
N LYS A 80 -19.57 11.90 6.85
CA LYS A 80 -19.39 10.45 6.59
C LYS A 80 -18.20 9.93 7.39
N LYS A 81 -18.22 8.64 7.74
CA LYS A 81 -17.04 7.97 8.30
C LYS A 81 -15.91 7.98 7.27
N THR A 82 -14.68 8.19 7.73
CA THR A 82 -13.45 8.20 6.93
C THR A 82 -13.16 6.79 6.39
N ALA A 83 -13.87 6.43 5.33
CA ALA A 83 -13.55 5.28 4.51
C ALA A 83 -12.91 5.79 3.22
N PRO A 84 -12.01 5.02 2.59
CA PRO A 84 -11.44 5.42 1.32
C PRO A 84 -12.56 5.61 0.30
N ASN A 85 -12.70 6.85 -0.20
CA ASN A 85 -13.63 7.18 -1.28
C ASN A 85 -13.29 6.42 -2.57
N ASN A 86 -12.01 6.05 -2.74
CA ASN A 86 -11.55 5.27 -3.88
C ASN A 86 -11.91 3.78 -3.72
N PRO A 87 -12.76 3.21 -4.62
CA PRO A 87 -13.21 1.81 -4.52
C PRO A 87 -12.04 0.81 -4.60
N ARG A 88 -10.97 1.13 -5.33
CA ARG A 88 -9.78 0.29 -5.43
C ARG A 88 -9.09 0.15 -4.08
N VAL A 89 -8.91 1.25 -3.36
CA VAL A 89 -8.24 1.28 -2.04
C VAL A 89 -9.06 0.46 -1.04
N LYS A 90 -10.39 0.63 -1.03
CA LYS A 90 -11.30 -0.16 -0.20
C LYS A 90 -11.15 -1.67 -0.44
N HIS A 91 -11.10 -2.12 -1.69
CA HIS A 91 -10.94 -3.54 -2.01
C HIS A 91 -9.56 -4.09 -1.68
N ARG A 92 -8.50 -3.29 -1.90
CA ARG A 92 -7.13 -3.63 -1.50
C ARG A 92 -7.03 -3.88 0.00
N GLU A 93 -7.57 -2.96 0.80
CA GLU A 93 -7.55 -3.10 2.26
C GLU A 93 -8.44 -4.23 2.76
N LYS A 94 -9.63 -4.39 2.18
CA LYS A 94 -10.53 -5.51 2.50
C LYS A 94 -9.81 -6.85 2.28
N PHE A 95 -9.11 -6.99 1.16
CA PHE A 95 -8.32 -8.19 0.86
C PHE A 95 -7.15 -8.36 1.83
N ARG A 96 -6.38 -7.30 2.10
CA ARG A 96 -5.26 -7.33 3.06
C ARG A 96 -5.73 -7.78 4.45
N LYS A 97 -6.79 -7.16 4.97
CA LYS A 97 -7.39 -7.51 6.28
C LYS A 97 -7.89 -8.96 6.29
N ALA A 98 -8.51 -9.43 5.22
CA ALA A 98 -8.97 -10.81 5.10
C ALA A 98 -7.80 -11.81 5.06
N LYS A 99 -6.71 -11.51 4.35
CA LYS A 99 -5.50 -12.35 4.29
C LYS A 99 -4.85 -12.47 5.67
N ILE A 100 -4.77 -11.39 6.44
CA ILE A 100 -4.26 -11.40 7.82
C ILE A 100 -5.15 -12.27 8.73
N ARG A 101 -6.49 -12.07 8.68
CA ARG A 101 -7.43 -12.85 9.49
C ARG A 101 -7.42 -14.35 9.15
N ARG A 102 -7.20 -14.70 7.87
CA ARG A 102 -7.06 -16.09 7.42
C ARG A 102 -5.90 -16.79 8.14
N LYS A 103 -4.72 -16.15 8.23
CA LYS A 103 -3.52 -16.71 8.88
C LYS A 103 -3.75 -17.12 10.34
N GLY A 104 -4.70 -16.47 11.03
CA GLY A 104 -5.09 -16.82 12.40
C GLY A 104 -6.00 -18.05 12.50
N LYS A 105 -6.89 -18.26 11.52
CA LYS A 105 -7.82 -19.41 11.51
C LYS A 105 -7.20 -20.66 10.89
N TYR A 106 -6.44 -20.49 9.82
CA TYR A 106 -5.79 -21.55 9.07
C TYR A 106 -4.33 -21.17 8.86
N ARG A 107 -3.44 -22.16 9.03
CA ARG A 107 -2.03 -21.95 8.77
C ARG A 107 -1.74 -22.29 7.32
N ASP A 108 -1.26 -21.30 6.57
CA ASP A 108 -0.83 -21.50 5.20
C ASP A 108 0.48 -22.33 5.17
N TYR A 109 0.71 -23.03 4.06
CA TYR A 109 1.94 -23.78 3.82
C TYR A 109 3.16 -22.84 3.83
N ARG A 110 4.24 -23.28 4.48
CA ARG A 110 5.53 -22.57 4.52
C ARG A 110 6.61 -23.49 3.97
N PRO A 111 7.27 -23.12 2.85
CA PRO A 111 8.38 -23.91 2.34
C PRO A 111 9.61 -23.79 3.27
N GLU A 112 10.40 -24.85 3.34
CA GLU A 112 11.68 -24.86 4.06
C GLU A 112 12.76 -24.26 3.15
N ILE A 113 12.91 -22.93 3.18
CA ILE A 113 14.01 -22.25 2.47
C ILE A 113 15.35 -22.56 3.14
N ASN A 114 15.35 -22.64 4.48
CA ASN A 114 16.51 -22.92 5.31
C ASN A 114 16.32 -24.24 6.06
N LYS A 115 17.45 -24.87 6.44
CA LYS A 115 17.45 -26.08 7.27
C LYS A 115 16.69 -25.85 8.59
N TYR A 116 15.92 -26.84 9.00
CA TYR A 116 15.12 -26.83 10.22
C TYR A 116 15.93 -26.42 11.46
N GLN A 117 15.48 -25.38 12.16
CA GLN A 117 16.09 -24.87 13.41
C GLN A 117 15.22 -25.15 14.65
N GLY A 118 14.09 -25.86 14.50
CA GLY A 118 13.07 -26.01 15.53
C GLY A 118 11.77 -25.24 15.24
N GLU A 119 10.79 -25.41 16.13
CA GLU A 119 9.47 -24.77 16.06
C GLU A 119 9.52 -23.35 16.66
N ALA A 120 9.52 -22.31 15.83
CA ALA A 120 9.66 -20.91 16.27
C ALA A 120 8.58 -20.45 17.28
N SER A 121 7.39 -21.05 17.26
CA SER A 121 6.28 -20.73 18.19
C SER A 121 6.13 -21.75 19.33
N GLY A 122 6.96 -22.78 19.37
CA GLY A 122 6.91 -23.87 20.35
C GLY A 122 5.87 -24.95 20.05
N ILE A 123 6.04 -26.10 20.71
CA ILE A 123 5.17 -27.27 20.60
C ILE A 123 4.25 -27.33 21.83
N ARG A 124 2.94 -27.46 21.60
CA ARG A 124 1.96 -27.65 22.68
C ARG A 124 1.42 -29.08 22.65
N ALA A 125 1.95 -29.92 23.54
CA ALA A 125 1.68 -31.36 23.57
C ALA A 125 0.20 -31.74 23.79
N GLY A 126 -0.58 -30.92 24.50
CA GLY A 126 -1.97 -31.24 24.85
C GLY A 126 -3.03 -30.91 23.78
N ILE A 127 -2.65 -30.38 22.61
CA ILE A 127 -3.61 -29.95 21.58
C ILE A 127 -3.61 -30.95 20.41
N ILE A 128 -4.78 -31.55 20.16
CA ILE A 128 -5.03 -32.41 19.00
C ILE A 128 -5.77 -31.61 17.93
N ARG A 129 -5.20 -31.47 16.72
CA ARG A 129 -5.78 -30.71 15.59
C ARG A 129 -6.31 -31.58 14.44
N SER A 130 -6.46 -32.89 14.65
CA SER A 130 -6.95 -33.83 13.63
C SER A 130 -8.48 -33.83 13.51
N VAL A 131 -8.99 -34.18 12.32
CA VAL A 131 -10.42 -34.41 12.08
C VAL A 131 -10.76 -35.85 12.42
N ARG A 132 -11.73 -36.09 13.31
CA ARG A 132 -12.20 -37.44 13.65
C ARG A 132 -13.20 -37.91 12.58
N LEU A 133 -12.91 -39.03 11.93
CA LEU A 133 -13.82 -39.69 11.01
C LEU A 133 -14.96 -40.35 11.81
N LYS A 134 -16.18 -40.29 11.30
CA LYS A 134 -17.39 -40.85 11.93
C LYS A 134 -17.90 -42.03 11.11
#